data_AF-A0A3C0TNJ0-F1
#
_entry.id   AF-A0A3C0TNJ0-F1
#
_cell.length_a   1.000
_cell.length_b   1.000
_cell.length_c   1.000
_cell.angle_alpha   90.00
_cell.angle_beta   90.00
_cell.angle_gamma   90.00
#
_symmetry.space_group_name_H-M   'P 1'
#
loop_
_entity.id
_entity.type
_entity.pdbx_description
1 polymer ?
#
loop_
_entity_poly.entity_id
_entity_poly.type
_entity_poly.pdbx_seq_one_letter_code
_entity_poly.pdbx_strand_id
1 'polypeptide(L)'
;MTEQEIIDITNKVFEDSFEIERERLQPEAHIFTDLGLDSLDIVDLVVALQKGFGVNIRNEEQVREIRTLQDIYRFIASVKERERL
;
A
#
# COMPACT_ATOMS: atom_id res chain seq x y z
N MET A 1 -15.35 4.10 -1.01
CA MET A 1 -14.07 4.65 -1.45
C MET A 1 -13.89 4.19 -2.87
N THR A 2 -13.52 5.09 -3.75
CA THR A 2 -13.26 4.80 -5.17
C THR A 2 -11.84 4.27 -5.35
N GLU A 3 -11.57 3.64 -6.49
CA GLU A 3 -10.22 3.19 -6.86
C GLU A 3 -9.23 4.35 -6.88
N GLN A 4 -9.63 5.49 -7.44
CA GLN A 4 -8.78 6.68 -7.51
C GLN A 4 -8.39 7.20 -6.11
N GLU A 5 -9.34 7.22 -5.16
CA GLU A 5 -9.03 7.60 -3.77
C GLU A 5 -8.03 6.64 -3.10
N ILE A 6 -8.12 5.33 -3.41
CA ILE A 6 -7.13 4.35 -2.93
C ILE A 6 -5.75 4.68 -3.47
N ILE A 7 -5.64 4.87 -4.78
CA ILE A 7 -4.38 5.17 -5.46
C ILE A 7 -3.77 6.45 -4.88
N ASP A 8 -4.54 7.52 -4.76
CA ASP A 8 -4.06 8.80 -4.26
C ASP A 8 -3.54 8.71 -2.83
N ILE A 9 -4.27 8.05 -1.92
CA ILE A 9 -3.84 7.90 -0.52
C ILE A 9 -2.64 6.96 -0.42
N THR A 10 -2.65 5.83 -1.12
CA THR A 10 -1.51 4.90 -1.13
C THR A 10 -0.27 5.61 -1.66
N ASN A 11 -0.36 6.33 -2.78
CA ASN A 11 0.79 7.05 -3.33
C ASN A 11 1.30 8.11 -2.37
N LYS A 12 0.40 8.82 -1.69
CA LYS A 12 0.77 9.79 -0.68
C LYS A 12 1.48 9.15 0.52
N VAL A 13 1.10 7.93 0.92
CA VAL A 13 1.83 7.17 1.96
C VAL A 13 3.27 6.89 1.51
N PHE A 14 3.48 6.51 0.25
CA PHE A 14 4.81 6.28 -0.31
C PHE A 14 5.64 7.57 -0.39
N GLU A 15 5.04 8.69 -0.83
CA GLU A 15 5.68 10.01 -0.85
C GLU A 15 6.09 10.45 0.57
N ASP A 16 5.15 10.40 1.53
CA ASP A 16 5.34 10.97 2.87
C ASP A 16 6.18 10.07 3.81
N SER A 17 6.12 8.73 3.64
CA SER A 17 6.77 7.77 4.57
C SER A 17 8.06 7.17 4.03
N PHE A 18 8.21 7.10 2.70
CA PHE A 18 9.34 6.45 2.03
C PHE A 18 10.09 7.40 1.09
N GLU A 19 9.69 8.67 1.00
CA GLU A 19 10.31 9.69 0.15
C GLU A 19 10.39 9.27 -1.34
N ILE A 20 9.43 8.46 -1.79
CA ILE A 20 9.36 7.99 -3.17
C ILE A 20 8.60 8.99 -4.03
N GLU A 21 9.23 9.41 -5.12
CA GLU A 21 8.64 10.32 -6.11
C GLU A 21 7.43 9.69 -6.81
N ARG A 22 6.39 10.49 -7.00
CA ARG A 22 5.12 10.07 -7.62
C ARG A 22 5.29 9.44 -9.01
N GLU A 23 6.29 9.88 -9.76
CA GLU A 23 6.56 9.39 -11.11
C GLU A 23 6.98 7.92 -11.13
N ARG A 24 7.56 7.43 -10.02
CA ARG A 24 7.95 6.02 -9.83
C ARG A 24 6.80 5.15 -9.35
N LEU A 25 5.72 5.76 -8.86
CA LEU A 25 4.55 5.06 -8.28
C LEU A 25 3.58 4.58 -9.37
N GLN A 26 4.10 3.75 -10.26
CA GLN A 26 3.31 3.09 -11.29
C GLN A 26 2.65 1.82 -10.73
N PRO A 27 1.43 1.45 -11.18
CA PRO A 27 0.75 0.24 -10.72
C PRO A 27 1.60 -1.03 -10.86
N GLU A 28 2.39 -1.10 -11.93
CA GLU A 28 3.25 -2.24 -12.26
C GLU A 28 4.58 -2.24 -11.50
N ALA A 29 4.92 -1.13 -10.83
CA ALA A 29 6.19 -0.98 -10.12
C ALA A 29 6.29 -2.02 -9.00
N HIS A 30 7.40 -2.74 -8.99
CA HIS A 30 7.69 -3.74 -8.00
C HIS A 30 8.30 -3.10 -6.75
N ILE A 31 7.69 -3.36 -5.60
CA ILE A 31 7.99 -2.70 -4.32
C ILE A 31 9.46 -2.89 -3.92
N PHE A 32 9.99 -4.10 -4.10
CA PHE A 32 11.34 -4.43 -3.65
C PHE A 32 12.43 -4.04 -4.64
N THR A 33 12.15 -4.13 -5.95
CA THR A 33 13.19 -3.96 -6.98
C THR A 33 13.15 -2.60 -7.62
N ASP A 34 11.96 -2.04 -7.83
CA ASP A 34 11.78 -0.78 -8.55
C ASP A 34 11.65 0.38 -7.57
N LEU A 35 11.05 0.16 -6.40
CA LEU A 35 10.91 1.16 -5.35
C LEU A 35 11.98 1.05 -4.26
N GLY A 36 12.68 -0.09 -4.19
CA GLY A 36 13.84 -0.28 -3.32
C GLY A 36 13.49 -0.47 -1.84
N LEU A 37 12.26 -0.89 -1.53
CA LEU A 37 11.89 -1.27 -0.15
C LEU A 37 12.46 -2.66 0.18
N ASP A 38 12.87 -2.85 1.43
CA ASP A 38 13.29 -4.15 1.95
C ASP A 38 12.16 -4.86 2.70
N SER A 39 12.41 -6.12 3.10
CA SER A 39 11.42 -6.91 3.85
C SER A 39 11.05 -6.33 5.21
N LEU A 40 11.91 -5.48 5.79
CA LEU A 40 11.63 -4.77 7.04
C LEU A 40 10.68 -3.59 6.82
N ASP A 41 10.85 -2.87 5.70
CA ASP A 41 10.02 -1.71 5.34
C ASP A 41 8.55 -2.08 5.11
N ILE A 42 8.28 -3.36 4.80
CA ILE A 42 6.90 -3.86 4.68
C ILE A 42 6.12 -3.70 5.99
N VAL A 43 6.76 -3.86 7.15
CA VAL A 43 6.10 -3.69 8.45
C VAL A 43 5.68 -2.23 8.63
N ASP A 44 6.59 -1.30 8.32
CA ASP A 44 6.31 0.14 8.39
C ASP A 44 5.27 0.57 7.36
N LEU A 45 5.31 0.00 6.15
CA LEU A 45 4.34 0.24 5.10
C LEU A 45 2.92 -0.16 5.56
N VAL A 46 2.76 -1.32 6.19
CA VAL A 46 1.47 -1.73 6.74
C VAL A 46 0.99 -0.72 7.78
N VAL A 47 1.85 -0.30 8.71
CA VAL A 47 1.48 0.68 9.73
C VAL A 47 1.07 2.02 9.10
N ALA A 48 1.80 2.49 8.10
CA ALA A 48 1.51 3.72 7.39
C ALA A 48 0.19 3.63 6.60
N LEU A 49 -0.07 2.52 5.92
CA LEU A 49 -1.33 2.26 5.22
C LEU A 49 -2.52 2.20 6.20
N GLN A 50 -2.38 1.50 7.33
CA GLN A 50 -3.41 1.47 8.38
C GLN A 50 -3.78 2.88 8.85
N LYS A 51 -2.76 3.72 9.10
CA LYS A 51 -2.95 5.11 9.52
C LYS A 51 -3.57 5.97 8.42
N GLY A 52 -3.07 5.86 7.18
CA GLY A 52 -3.55 6.63 6.03
C GLY A 52 -5.00 6.33 5.66
N PHE A 53 -5.41 5.07 5.77
CA PHE A 53 -6.77 4.64 5.48
C PHE A 53 -7.68 4.56 6.70
N GLY A 54 -7.15 4.66 7.92
CA GLY A 54 -7.90 4.46 9.16
C GLY A 54 -8.50 3.06 9.26
N VAL A 55 -7.74 2.04 8.88
CA VAL A 55 -8.15 0.62 8.88
C VAL A 55 -7.23 -0.21 9.75
N ASN A 56 -7.71 -1.36 10.20
CA ASN A 56 -6.91 -2.34 10.91
C ASN A 56 -6.60 -3.53 9.99
N ILE A 57 -5.35 -3.61 9.53
CA ILE A 57 -4.85 -4.70 8.68
C ILE A 57 -4.40 -5.84 9.60
N ARG A 58 -5.24 -6.87 9.71
CA ARG A 58 -4.96 -8.06 10.55
C ARG A 58 -4.31 -9.21 9.79
N ASN A 59 -4.27 -9.16 8.47
CA ASN A 59 -3.80 -10.24 7.62
C ASN A 59 -2.36 -9.98 7.14
N GLU A 60 -1.40 -10.16 8.06
CA GLU A 60 0.02 -9.94 7.78
C GLU A 60 0.57 -10.91 6.71
N GLU A 61 -0.01 -12.11 6.57
CA GLU A 61 0.40 -13.07 5.55
C GLU A 61 0.10 -12.57 4.14
N GLN A 62 -1.09 -12.00 3.93
CA GLN A 62 -1.47 -11.45 2.62
C GLN A 62 -0.63 -10.23 2.22
N VAL A 63 -0.18 -9.44 3.20
CA VAL A 63 0.77 -8.35 2.95
C VAL A 63 2.10 -8.92 2.43
N ARG A 64 2.57 -10.05 2.96
CA ARG A 64 3.80 -10.71 2.50
C ARG A 64 3.71 -11.25 1.07
N GLU A 65 2.52 -11.38 0.51
CA GLU A 65 2.32 -11.77 -0.89
C GLU A 65 2.37 -10.57 -1.86
N ILE A 66 2.28 -9.33 -1.36
CA ILE A 66 2.31 -8.12 -2.17
C ILE A 66 3.67 -7.97 -2.84
N ARG A 67 3.67 -7.76 -4.16
CA ARG A 67 4.90 -7.56 -4.96
C ARG A 67 4.88 -6.22 -5.67
N THR A 68 3.71 -5.79 -6.13
CA THR A 68 3.54 -4.58 -6.93
C THR A 68 2.66 -3.55 -6.23
N LEU A 69 2.72 -2.32 -6.70
CA LEU A 69 1.84 -1.23 -6.23
C LEU A 69 0.36 -1.56 -6.48
N GLN A 70 0.06 -2.19 -7.62
CA GLN A 70 -1.28 -2.66 -7.97
C GLN A 70 -1.83 -3.66 -6.95
N ASP A 71 -0.98 -4.53 -6.39
CA ASP A 71 -1.38 -5.47 -5.34
C ASP A 71 -1.81 -4.73 -4.06
N ILE A 72 -1.11 -3.65 -3.71
CA ILE A 72 -1.50 -2.81 -2.56
C ILE A 72 -2.87 -2.18 -2.79
N TYR A 73 -3.11 -1.60 -3.97
CA TYR A 73 -4.40 -0.98 -4.27
C TYR A 73 -5.55 -1.99 -4.12
N ARG A 74 -5.37 -3.20 -4.66
CA ARG A 74 -6.36 -4.29 -4.56
C ARG A 74 -6.53 -4.77 -3.13
N PHE A 75 -5.44 -4.87 -2.38
CA PHE A 75 -5.46 -5.26 -0.98
C PHE A 75 -6.28 -4.27 -0.15
N ILE A 76 -6.00 -2.97 -0.27
CA ILE A 76 -6.73 -1.91 0.45
C ILE A 76 -8.20 -1.86 0.02
N ALA A 77 -8.50 -2.06 -1.26
CA ALA A 77 -9.88 -2.19 -1.73
C ALA A 77 -10.61 -3.31 -0.97
N SER A 78 -10.01 -4.51 -0.91
CA SER A 78 -10.61 -5.65 -0.21
C SER A 78 -10.75 -5.40 1.30
N VAL A 79 -9.77 -4.77 1.95
CA VAL A 79 -9.87 -4.41 3.38
C VAL A 79 -11.03 -3.44 3.61
N LYS A 80 -11.17 -2.42 2.77
CA LYS A 80 -12.26 -1.42 2.88
C LYS A 80 -13.64 -2.00 2.60
N GLU A 81 -13.74 -2.99 1.72
CA GLU A 81 -14.99 -3.73 1.52
C GLU A 81 -15.38 -4.54 2.76
N ARG A 82 -14.41 -5.19 3.41
CA ARG A 82 -14.65 -5.98 4.62
C ARG A 82 -15.02 -5.13 5.83
N GLU A 83 -14.44 -3.95 5.98
CA GLU A 83 -14.78 -2.99 7.06
C GLU A 83 -16.19 -2.38 6.89
N ARG A 84 -16.78 -2.46 5.70
CA ARG A 84 -18.17 -2.01 5.44
C ARG A 84 -19.22 -3.08 5.73
N LEU A 85 -18.80 -4.31 6.03
CA LEU A 85 -19.66 -5.43 6.43
C LEU A 85 -19.78 -5.49 7.95
#